data_AF-A0A2E1EDI3-F1
#
_entry.id   AF-A0A2E1EDI3-F1
#
_cell.length_a   1.000
_cell.length_b   1.000
_cell.length_c   1.000
_cell.angle_alpha   90.00
_cell.angle_beta   90.00
_cell.angle_gamma   90.00
#
_symmetry.space_group_name_H-M   'P 1'
#
loop_
_entity.id
_entity.type
_entity.pdbx_description
1 polymer ?
#
loop_
_entity_poly.entity_id
_entity_poly.type
_entity_poly.pdbx_seq_one_letter_code
_entity_poly.pdbx_strand_id
1 'polypeptide(L)'
;MRKTIVTGLVLASLAWGAPPALAQDEVNWQALPAEKEVLLDLDGQQIRALRNSVRHCNDLIRSNHQQTACVFLDLDRVMRQNDDAALKAYHFALPRSMRYNEARNQGAAVMRVQKLRAQALE
;
A
#
# COMPACT_ATOMS: atom_id res chain seq x y z
N MET A 1 69.64 -11.54 -12.20
CA MET A 1 69.31 -11.84 -10.78
C MET A 1 68.95 -10.50 -10.13
N ARG A 2 67.82 -10.21 -9.50
CA ARG A 2 66.75 -10.97 -8.83
C ARG A 2 65.44 -10.16 -8.97
N LYS A 3 64.33 -10.89 -9.02
CA LYS A 3 62.93 -10.44 -8.92
C LYS A 3 62.64 -9.85 -7.55
N THR A 4 61.76 -8.85 -7.46
CA THR A 4 60.68 -8.78 -6.44
C THR A 4 59.61 -7.80 -6.90
N ILE A 5 58.43 -8.33 -7.20
CA ILE A 5 57.18 -7.62 -7.44
C ILE A 5 56.55 -7.41 -6.06
N VAL A 6 56.25 -6.16 -5.68
CA VAL A 6 55.42 -5.88 -4.50
C VAL A 6 54.05 -5.44 -4.99
N THR A 7 53.13 -6.40 -4.94
CA THR A 7 51.71 -6.24 -5.21
C THR A 7 51.07 -5.55 -4.00
N GLY A 8 50.78 -4.25 -4.12
CA GLY A 8 50.03 -3.49 -3.13
C GLY A 8 48.55 -3.42 -3.50
N LEU A 9 47.76 -4.37 -3.00
CA LEU A 9 46.30 -4.39 -3.10
C LEU A 9 45.72 -3.38 -2.08
N VAL A 10 45.19 -2.23 -2.54
CA VAL A 10 44.44 -1.32 -1.65
C VAL A 10 42.95 -1.57 -1.83
N LEU A 11 42.35 -2.00 -0.72
CA LEU A 11 40.95 -2.39 -0.57
C LEU A 11 39.95 -1.27 -0.90
N ALA A 12 38.84 -1.73 -1.45
CA ALA A 12 37.59 -1.01 -1.68
C ALA A 12 37.00 -0.36 -0.42
N SER A 13 36.43 0.82 -0.60
CA SER A 13 35.46 1.44 0.31
C SER A 13 34.26 1.97 -0.48
N LEU A 14 33.49 1.05 -1.06
CA LEU A 14 32.12 1.32 -1.51
C LEU A 14 31.16 0.72 -0.49
N ALA A 15 30.58 1.56 0.37
CA ALA A 15 29.30 1.28 1.02
C ALA A 15 28.78 2.53 1.75
N TRP A 16 28.50 3.60 1.01
CA TRP A 16 27.45 4.51 1.47
C TRP A 16 26.13 3.75 1.31
N GLY A 17 25.70 3.12 2.41
CA GLY A 17 24.36 2.54 2.51
C GLY A 17 23.35 3.66 2.29
N ALA A 18 22.73 3.68 1.11
CA ALA A 18 21.47 4.39 0.95
C ALA A 18 20.52 3.84 2.02
N PRO A 19 19.86 4.70 2.83
CA PRO A 19 18.81 4.21 3.70
C PRO A 19 17.80 3.45 2.83
N PRO A 20 17.27 2.30 3.27
CA PRO A 20 16.23 1.63 2.52
C PRO A 20 15.10 2.64 2.37
N ALA A 21 14.88 3.10 1.13
CA ALA A 21 13.66 3.78 0.77
C ALA A 21 12.56 2.76 1.02
N LEU A 22 11.89 2.85 2.17
CA LEU A 22 10.63 2.16 2.38
C LEU A 22 9.70 2.77 1.33
N ALA A 23 9.57 2.09 0.19
CA ALA A 23 8.64 2.47 -0.85
C ALA A 23 7.26 2.51 -0.19
N GLN A 24 6.80 3.72 0.15
CA GLN A 24 5.40 3.93 0.41
C GLN A 24 4.70 3.52 -0.90
N ASP A 25 3.68 2.67 -0.80
CA ASP A 25 2.92 2.25 -1.97
C ASP A 25 2.37 3.49 -2.67
N GLU A 26 2.99 3.85 -3.80
CA GLU A 26 2.63 5.03 -4.56
C GLU A 26 1.24 4.81 -5.16
N VAL A 27 0.39 5.82 -5.02
CA VAL A 27 -0.98 5.75 -5.54
C VAL A 27 -0.94 6.05 -7.03
N ASN A 28 -1.31 5.07 -7.87
CA ASN A 28 -1.54 5.30 -9.28
C ASN A 28 -2.86 6.08 -9.48
N TRP A 29 -2.79 7.41 -9.42
CA TRP A 29 -3.96 8.28 -9.54
C TRP A 29 -4.65 8.18 -10.91
N GLN A 30 -3.91 7.83 -11.97
CA GLN A 30 -4.47 7.64 -13.31
C GLN A 30 -5.33 6.38 -13.41
N ALA A 31 -5.05 5.35 -12.60
CA ALA A 31 -5.86 4.12 -12.57
C ALA A 31 -7.20 4.31 -11.83
N LEU A 32 -7.38 5.39 -11.07
CA LEU A 32 -8.63 5.65 -10.38
C LEU A 32 -9.70 6.19 -11.34
N PRO A 33 -10.95 5.70 -11.27
CA PRO A 33 -12.07 6.29 -11.99
C PRO A 33 -12.46 7.65 -11.39
N ALA A 34 -13.08 8.52 -12.20
CA ALA A 34 -13.56 9.83 -11.76
C ALA A 34 -14.98 9.74 -11.18
N GLU A 35 -15.73 8.74 -11.63
CA GLU A 35 -17.13 8.48 -11.34
C GLU A 35 -17.30 7.97 -9.91
N LYS A 36 -18.19 8.63 -9.16
CA LYS A 36 -18.43 8.32 -7.75
C LYS A 36 -18.96 6.90 -7.56
N GLU A 37 -19.83 6.47 -8.47
CA GLU A 37 -20.49 5.16 -8.45
C GLU A 37 -19.48 4.03 -8.62
N VAL A 38 -18.47 4.22 -9.48
CA VAL A 38 -17.40 3.24 -9.67
C VAL A 38 -16.47 3.21 -8.44
N LEU A 39 -16.17 4.37 -7.85
CA LEU A 39 -15.42 4.42 -6.59
C LEU A 39 -16.16 3.76 -5.41
N LEU A 40 -17.50 3.81 -5.39
CA LEU A 40 -18.32 3.09 -4.40
C LEU A 40 -18.21 1.57 -4.57
N ASP A 41 -18.17 1.07 -5.80
CA ASP A 41 -17.94 -0.36 -6.04
C ASP A 41 -16.53 -0.79 -5.61
N LEU A 42 -15.51 0.00 -5.94
CA LEU A 42 -14.12 -0.24 -5.47
C LEU A 42 -14.03 -0.25 -3.93
N ASP A 43 -14.74 0.66 -3.24
CA ASP A 43 -14.82 0.65 -1.77
C ASP A 43 -15.46 -0.65 -1.26
N GLY A 44 -16.55 -1.10 -1.90
CA GLY A 44 -17.20 -2.36 -1.59
C GLY A 44 -16.28 -3.56 -1.79
N GLN A 45 -15.50 -3.59 -2.87
CA GLN A 45 -14.49 -4.61 -3.12
C GLN A 45 -13.38 -4.59 -2.06
N GLN A 46 -12.88 -3.41 -1.70
CA GLN A 46 -11.86 -3.25 -0.67
C GLN A 46 -12.37 -3.74 0.71
N ILE A 47 -13.60 -3.41 1.10
CA ILE A 47 -14.22 -3.89 2.35
C ILE A 47 -14.37 -5.41 2.34
N ARG A 48 -14.76 -6.01 1.20
CA ARG A 48 -14.84 -7.48 1.08
C ARG A 48 -13.47 -8.13 1.29
N ALA A 49 -12.41 -7.55 0.72
CA ALA A 49 -11.05 -8.03 0.94
C ALA A 49 -10.61 -7.86 2.40
N LEU A 50 -10.88 -6.71 3.03
CA LEU A 50 -10.61 -6.49 4.46
C LEU A 50 -11.28 -7.56 5.32
N ARG A 51 -12.57 -7.84 5.09
CA ARG A 51 -13.32 -8.90 5.80
C ARG A 51 -12.70 -10.28 5.64
N ASN A 52 -12.15 -10.58 4.46
CA ASN A 52 -11.47 -11.85 4.24
C ASN A 52 -10.18 -11.94 5.07
N SER A 53 -9.37 -10.87 5.09
CA SER A 53 -8.18 -10.79 5.95
C SER A 53 -8.52 -10.87 7.44
N VAL A 54 -9.59 -10.21 7.88
CA VAL A 54 -10.08 -10.27 9.27
C VAL A 54 -10.47 -11.69 9.66
N ARG A 55 -11.19 -12.43 8.79
CA ARG A 55 -11.52 -13.84 9.02
C ARG A 55 -10.28 -14.72 9.04
N HIS A 56 -9.35 -14.52 8.10
CA HIS A 56 -8.09 -15.26 8.06
C HIS A 56 -7.26 -15.09 9.35
N CYS A 57 -7.23 -13.87 9.88
CA CYS A 57 -6.51 -13.52 11.10
C CYS A 57 -7.30 -13.71 12.40
N ASN A 58 -8.57 -14.14 12.32
CA ASN A 58 -9.47 -14.30 13.45
C ASN A 58 -9.66 -13.04 14.34
N ASP A 59 -9.62 -11.84 13.75
CA ASP A 59 -9.79 -10.56 14.48
C ASP A 59 -11.24 -10.07 14.46
N LEU A 60 -12.19 -10.96 14.78
CA LEU A 60 -13.62 -10.76 14.53
C LEU A 60 -14.34 -9.85 15.55
N ILE A 61 -13.69 -9.52 16.66
CA ILE A 61 -14.32 -8.84 17.81
C ILE A 61 -14.41 -7.32 17.60
N ARG A 62 -13.61 -6.78 16.69
CA ARG A 62 -13.43 -5.34 16.48
C ARG A 62 -13.92 -4.96 15.09
N SER A 63 -14.19 -3.67 14.89
CA SER A 63 -14.46 -3.11 13.55
C SER A 63 -13.27 -2.36 12.97
N ASN A 64 -12.30 -1.99 13.80
CA ASN A 64 -11.07 -1.32 13.38
C ASN A 64 -9.85 -2.19 13.69
N HIS A 65 -9.13 -2.54 12.62
CA HIS A 65 -8.05 -3.52 12.61
C HIS A 65 -6.69 -2.87 12.32
N GLN A 66 -6.59 -1.53 12.36
CA GLN A 66 -5.37 -0.81 12.00
C GLN A 66 -4.15 -1.16 12.89
N GLN A 67 -4.41 -1.67 14.10
CA GLN A 67 -3.39 -2.10 15.07
C GLN A 67 -3.15 -3.63 15.04
N THR A 68 -3.87 -4.36 14.19
CA THR A 68 -3.75 -5.82 14.09
C THR A 68 -2.79 -6.18 12.96
N ALA A 69 -1.55 -6.52 13.33
CA ALA A 69 -0.46 -6.81 12.38
C ALA A 69 -0.85 -7.81 11.29
N CYS A 70 -1.46 -8.93 11.67
CA CYS A 70 -1.91 -9.93 10.71
C CYS A 70 -2.85 -9.33 9.65
N VAL A 71 -3.87 -8.55 10.07
CA VAL A 71 -4.89 -8.03 9.16
C VAL A 71 -4.32 -7.02 8.19
N PHE A 72 -3.56 -6.03 8.66
CA PHE A 72 -3.06 -5.00 7.74
C PHE A 72 -1.97 -5.52 6.82
N LEU A 73 -1.10 -6.43 7.28
CA LEU A 73 -0.08 -7.05 6.43
C LEU A 73 -0.71 -7.95 5.37
N ASP A 74 -1.72 -8.74 5.75
CA ASP A 74 -2.42 -9.61 4.80
C ASP A 74 -3.19 -8.81 3.75
N LEU A 75 -3.97 -7.81 4.18
CA LEU A 75 -4.74 -6.99 3.24
C LEU A 75 -3.83 -6.23 2.27
N ASP A 76 -2.75 -5.61 2.77
CA ASP A 76 -1.81 -4.90 1.92
C ASP A 76 -1.13 -5.83 0.92
N ARG A 77 -0.77 -7.06 1.35
CA ARG A 77 -0.23 -8.09 0.45
C ARG A 77 -1.23 -8.45 -0.65
N VAL A 78 -2.49 -8.72 -0.28
CA VAL A 78 -3.56 -9.04 -1.23
C VAL A 78 -3.74 -7.91 -2.23
N MET A 79 -3.75 -6.65 -1.78
CA MET A 79 -3.92 -5.49 -2.65
C MET A 79 -2.73 -5.30 -3.60
N ARG A 80 -1.49 -5.50 -3.15
CA ARG A 80 -0.31 -5.45 -4.03
C ARG A 80 -0.32 -6.53 -5.11
N GLN A 81 -0.81 -7.73 -4.77
CA GLN A 81 -0.91 -8.87 -5.66
C GLN A 81 -2.17 -8.85 -6.56
N ASN A 82 -3.08 -7.90 -6.35
CA ASN A 82 -4.29 -7.79 -7.16
C ASN A 82 -3.97 -7.25 -8.57
N ASP A 83 -4.60 -7.84 -9.58
CA ASP A 83 -4.46 -7.44 -10.99
C ASP A 83 -5.29 -6.19 -11.32
N ASP A 84 -6.31 -5.87 -10.51
CA ASP A 84 -7.09 -4.65 -10.65
C ASP A 84 -6.29 -3.44 -10.11
N ALA A 85 -5.72 -2.68 -11.05
CA ALA A 85 -4.96 -1.47 -10.75
C ALA A 85 -5.81 -0.38 -10.07
N ALA A 86 -7.10 -0.28 -10.39
CA ALA A 86 -8.01 0.71 -9.81
C ALA A 86 -8.31 0.37 -8.35
N LEU A 87 -8.58 -0.91 -8.05
CA LEU A 87 -8.79 -1.38 -6.67
C LEU A 87 -7.53 -1.20 -5.82
N LYS A 88 -6.36 -1.54 -6.37
CA LYS A 88 -5.06 -1.33 -5.71
C LYS A 88 -4.84 0.15 -5.40
N ALA A 89 -5.02 1.02 -6.39
CA ALA A 89 -4.90 2.47 -6.21
C ALA A 89 -5.91 3.00 -5.19
N TYR A 90 -7.14 2.52 -5.21
CA TYR A 90 -8.19 2.90 -4.27
C TYR A 90 -7.79 2.57 -2.83
N HIS A 91 -7.31 1.35 -2.59
CA HIS A 91 -6.83 0.94 -1.27
C HIS A 91 -5.72 1.86 -0.77
N PHE A 92 -4.69 2.12 -1.56
CA PHE A 92 -3.56 2.93 -1.11
C PHE A 92 -3.85 4.44 -1.03
N ALA A 93 -4.85 4.94 -1.78
CA ALA A 93 -5.36 6.31 -1.64
C ALA A 93 -6.04 6.56 -0.29
N LEU A 94 -6.59 5.52 0.34
CA LEU A 94 -7.24 5.64 1.63
C LEU A 94 -6.20 5.84 2.76
N PRO A 95 -6.48 6.73 3.73
CA PRO A 95 -5.68 6.79 4.94
C PRO A 95 -5.80 5.49 5.73
N ARG A 96 -4.75 5.16 6.50
CA ARG A 96 -4.68 3.94 7.32
C ARG A 96 -5.90 3.75 8.22
N SER A 97 -6.42 4.83 8.80
CA SER A 97 -7.62 4.82 9.66
C SER A 97 -8.91 4.40 8.96
N MET A 98 -8.97 4.49 7.63
CA MET A 98 -10.10 4.05 6.81
C MET A 98 -9.85 2.67 6.20
N ARG A 99 -8.64 2.42 5.67
CA ARG A 99 -8.29 1.15 5.01
C ARG A 99 -8.66 -0.09 5.82
N TYR A 100 -8.44 -0.03 7.13
CA TYR A 100 -8.59 -1.18 8.03
C TYR A 100 -9.78 -1.04 8.98
N ASN A 101 -10.74 -0.18 8.66
CA ASN A 101 -11.96 0.01 9.45
C ASN A 101 -13.18 -0.47 8.65
N GLU A 102 -13.78 -1.58 9.09
CA GLU A 102 -14.99 -2.16 8.50
C GLU A 102 -16.24 -1.28 8.66
N ALA A 103 -16.26 -0.45 9.71
CA ALA A 103 -17.35 0.46 10.04
C ALA A 103 -17.10 1.88 9.53
N ARG A 104 -16.14 2.07 8.59
CA ARG A 104 -15.89 3.39 8.03
C ARG A 104 -17.11 3.94 7.29
N ASN A 105 -17.25 5.27 7.27
CA ASN A 105 -18.24 5.92 6.42
C ASN A 105 -17.77 5.85 4.95
N GLN A 106 -18.39 4.96 4.17
CA GLN A 106 -18.10 4.74 2.75
C GLN A 106 -18.21 6.03 1.92
N GLY A 107 -19.26 6.83 2.13
CA GLY A 107 -19.44 8.09 1.40
C GLY A 107 -18.30 9.07 1.64
N ALA A 108 -17.85 9.20 2.90
CA ALA A 108 -16.72 10.04 3.25
C ALA A 108 -15.39 9.52 2.66
N ALA A 109 -15.19 8.20 2.64
CA ALA A 109 -14.02 7.57 2.03
C ALA A 109 -13.95 7.84 0.52
N VAL A 110 -15.06 7.62 -0.20
CA VAL A 110 -15.15 7.85 -1.65
C VAL A 110 -14.96 9.32 -2.00
N MET A 111 -15.67 10.24 -1.33
CA MET A 111 -15.52 11.68 -1.59
C MET A 111 -14.09 12.16 -1.37
N ARG A 112 -13.40 11.60 -0.35
CA ARG A 112 -11.99 11.90 -0.11
C ARG A 112 -11.11 11.43 -1.26
N VAL A 113 -11.24 10.17 -1.69
CA VAL A 113 -10.44 9.62 -2.80
C VAL A 113 -10.69 10.39 -4.08
N GLN A 114 -11.95 10.70 -4.38
CA GLN A 114 -12.33 11.50 -5.55
C GLN A 114 -11.65 12.88 -5.54
N LYS A 115 -11.67 13.58 -4.39
CA LYS A 115 -10.99 14.87 -4.23
C LYS A 115 -9.48 14.76 -4.41
N LEU A 116 -8.84 13.77 -3.79
CA LEU A 116 -7.38 13.57 -3.89
C LEU A 116 -6.95 13.25 -5.32
N ARG A 117 -7.73 12.43 -6.02
CA ARG A 117 -7.52 12.14 -7.44
C ARG A 117 -7.59 13.40 -8.29
N ALA A 118 -8.62 14.24 -8.11
CA ALA A 118 -8.73 15.49 -8.86
C ALA A 118 -7.50 16.38 -8.64
N GLN A 119 -7.09 16.55 -7.38
CA GLN A 119 -5.89 17.34 -7.03
C GLN A 119 -4.58 16.78 -7.59
N ALA A 120 -4.49 15.47 -7.80
CA ALA A 120 -3.27 14.82 -8.29
C ALA A 120 -3.17 14.81 -9.83
N LEU A 121 -4.27 15.05 -10.54
CA LEU A 121 -4.35 15.00 -12.01
C LEU A 121 -4.60 16.37 -12.66
N GLU A 122 -4.86 17.40 -11.86
CA GLU A 122 -4.82 18.83 -12.26
C GLU A 122 -3.37 19.32 -12.43
#